data_AF-A0A356R1G7-F1
#
_entry.id   AF-A0A356R1G7-F1
#
_cell.length_a   1.000
_cell.length_b   1.000
_cell.length_c   1.000
_cell.angle_alpha   90.00
_cell.angle_beta   90.00
_cell.angle_gamma   90.00
#
_symmetry.space_group_name_H-M   'P 1'
#
loop_
_entity.id
_entity.type
_entity.pdbx_description
1 polymer ?
#
loop_
_entity_poly.entity_id
_entity_poly.type
_entity_poly.pdbx_seq_one_letter_code
_entity_poly.pdbx_strand_id
1 'polypeptide(L)'
;MNRSERHSVGALAGIFSLRMFGLFLVLPVMALYAAQMEGATPFMIGLAVGIYGLTQALFQIAFGTLSDRFGRKPLIVLGLLVFAAGSVVAAMA
;
A
#
# COMPACT_ATOMS: atom_id res chain seq x y z
N MET A 1 19.66 -9.31 -20.43
CA MET A 1 18.46 -8.44 -20.32
C MET A 1 18.22 -7.75 -21.65
N ASN A 2 17.11 -8.08 -22.29
CA ASN A 2 16.70 -7.47 -23.54
C ASN A 2 16.11 -6.07 -23.30
N ARG A 3 16.03 -5.20 -24.32
CA ARG A 3 15.59 -3.79 -24.16
C ARG A 3 14.18 -3.68 -23.55
N SER A 4 13.30 -4.62 -23.89
CA SER A 4 11.92 -4.73 -23.35
C SER A 4 11.88 -5.17 -21.88
N GLU A 5 12.76 -6.08 -21.48
CA GLU A 5 12.86 -6.54 -20.08
C GLU A 5 13.35 -5.40 -19.17
N ARG A 6 14.35 -4.63 -19.62
CA ARG A 6 14.87 -3.48 -18.86
C ARG A 6 13.80 -2.43 -18.60
N HIS A 7 12.96 -2.15 -19.60
CA HIS A 7 11.83 -1.24 -19.46
C HIS A 7 10.78 -1.76 -18.47
N SER A 8 10.42 -3.04 -18.57
CA SER A 8 9.41 -3.66 -17.71
C SER A 8 9.86 -3.71 -16.24
N VAL A 9 11.11 -4.09 -16.01
CA VAL A 9 11.72 -4.09 -14.67
C VAL A 9 11.79 -2.66 -14.11
N GLY A 10 12.21 -1.69 -14.91
CA GLY A 10 12.24 -0.28 -14.49
C GLY A 10 10.86 0.25 -14.07
N ALA A 11 9.81 -0.08 -14.84
CA ALA A 11 8.45 0.32 -14.51
C ALA A 11 7.94 -0.32 -13.20
N LEU A 12 8.15 -1.64 -13.03
CA LEU A 12 7.74 -2.35 -11.81
C LEU A 12 8.52 -1.87 -10.59
N ALA A 13 9.83 -1.64 -10.73
CA ALA A 13 10.67 -1.09 -9.67
C ALA A 13 10.19 0.31 -9.29
N GLY A 14 9.91 1.19 -10.25
CA GLY A 14 9.39 2.53 -9.99
C GLY A 14 8.07 2.52 -9.22
N ILE A 15 7.12 1.65 -9.62
CA ILE A 15 5.84 1.48 -8.92
C ILE A 15 6.07 1.03 -7.46
N PHE A 16 6.94 0.03 -7.28
CA PHE A 16 7.22 -0.50 -5.95
C PHE A 16 7.94 0.51 -5.05
N SER A 17 8.94 1.21 -5.59
CA SER A 17 9.68 2.26 -4.88
C SER A 17 8.76 3.40 -4.44
N LEU A 18 7.90 3.90 -5.33
CA LEU A 18 6.96 4.97 -5.00
C LEU A 18 5.99 4.54 -3.88
N ARG A 19 5.48 3.31 -3.95
CA ARG A 19 4.60 2.74 -2.93
C ARG A 19 5.31 2.62 -1.57
N MET A 20 6.50 2.03 -1.54
CA MET A 20 7.26 1.86 -0.30
C MET A 20 7.64 3.22 0.30
N PHE A 21 8.07 4.16 -0.52
CA PHE A 21 8.38 5.52 -0.07
C PHE A 21 7.18 6.19 0.60
N GLY A 22 6.01 6.17 -0.05
CA GLY A 22 4.79 6.74 0.52
C GLY A 22 4.40 6.09 1.84
N LEU A 23 4.44 4.76 1.92
CA LEU A 23 4.10 4.02 3.13
C LEU A 23 5.03 4.36 4.31
N PHE A 24 6.35 4.33 4.07
CA PHE A 24 7.35 4.56 5.11
C PHE A 24 7.38 6.02 5.57
N LEU A 25 6.93 6.96 4.75
CA LEU A 25 6.76 8.35 5.16
C LEU A 25 5.48 8.53 5.99
N VAL A 26 4.37 7.91 5.58
CA VAL A 26 3.05 8.10 6.21
C VAL A 26 2.93 7.38 7.55
N LEU A 27 3.33 6.11 7.67
CA LEU A 27 3.12 5.33 8.90
C LEU A 27 3.72 5.96 10.18
N PRO A 28 5.01 6.39 10.21
CA PRO A 28 5.57 6.99 11.42
C PRO A 28 4.97 8.37 11.73
N VAL A 29 4.66 9.16 10.69
CA VAL A 29 4.01 10.47 10.85
C VAL A 29 2.60 10.30 11.42
N MET A 30 1.84 9.35 10.90
CA MET A 30 0.51 8.98 11.41
C MET A 30 0.57 8.53 12.86
N ALA A 31 1.52 7.66 13.22
CA ALA A 31 1.67 7.18 14.60
C ALA A 31 1.97 8.32 15.57
N LEU A 32 2.84 9.26 15.17
CA LEU A 32 3.19 10.42 15.97
C LEU A 32 2.00 11.39 16.12
N TYR A 33 1.28 11.66 15.03
CA TYR A 33 0.14 12.55 15.03
C TYR A 33 -1.04 11.98 15.83
N ALA A 34 -1.35 10.69 15.63
CA ALA A 34 -2.40 10.00 16.37
C ALA A 34 -2.15 10.00 17.89
N ALA A 35 -0.89 9.96 18.33
CA ALA A 35 -0.54 10.06 19.75
C ALA A 35 -0.85 11.44 20.37
N GLN A 36 -1.02 12.49 19.55
CA GLN A 36 -1.37 13.83 20.00
C GLN A 36 -2.89 14.09 19.96
N MET A 37 -3.68 13.15 19.43
CA MET A 37 -5.13 13.29 19.33
C MET A 37 -5.83 12.99 20.67
N GLU A 38 -6.81 13.80 21.05
CA GLU A 38 -7.62 13.55 22.24
C GLU A 38 -8.37 12.20 22.12
N GLY A 39 -8.29 11.39 23.17
CA GLY A 39 -8.92 10.07 23.22
C GLY A 39 -8.13 8.94 22.53
N ALA A 40 -6.94 9.22 21.98
CA ALA A 40 -6.11 8.19 21.38
C ALA A 40 -5.49 7.27 22.44
N THR A 41 -5.79 5.97 22.35
CA THR A 41 -5.14 4.95 23.19
C THR A 41 -3.98 4.29 22.44
N PRO A 42 -2.94 3.79 23.13
CA PRO A 42 -1.84 3.06 22.50
C PRO A 42 -2.33 1.88 21.65
N PHE A 43 -3.42 1.22 22.07
CA PHE A 43 -4.04 0.15 21.31
C PHE A 43 -4.63 0.62 19.98
N MET A 44 -5.33 1.77 19.96
CA MET A 44 -5.91 2.32 18.72
C MET A 44 -4.82 2.75 17.72
N ILE A 45 -3.74 3.38 18.21
CA ILE A 45 -2.60 3.78 17.36
C ILE A 45 -1.92 2.54 16.79
N GLY A 46 -1.67 1.53 17.63
CA GLY A 46 -1.10 0.26 17.19
C GLY A 46 -1.99 -0.47 16.18
N LEU A 47 -3.31 -0.44 16.38
CA LEU A 47 -4.27 -1.01 15.45
C LEU A 47 -4.30 -0.24 14.12
N ALA A 48 -4.30 1.10 14.15
CA ALA A 48 -4.30 1.93 12.94
C ALA A 48 -3.06 1.73 12.08
N VAL A 49 -1.88 1.55 12.69
CA VAL A 49 -0.64 1.23 11.97
C VAL A 49 -0.62 -0.24 11.55
N GLY A 50 -1.05 -1.14 12.43
CA GLY A 50 -0.99 -2.59 12.22
C GLY A 50 -2.02 -3.13 11.22
N ILE A 51 -3.18 -2.48 11.08
CA ILE A 51 -4.24 -2.91 10.15
C ILE A 51 -3.75 -2.93 8.71
N TYR A 52 -2.83 -2.03 8.34
CA TYR A 52 -2.17 -2.03 7.04
C TYR A 52 -1.45 -3.37 6.79
N GLY A 53 -0.62 -3.83 7.75
CA GLY A 53 0.10 -5.09 7.64
C GLY A 53 -0.82 -6.31 7.66
N LEU A 54 -1.85 -6.30 8.52
CA LEU A 54 -2.84 -7.37 8.62
C LEU A 54 -3.65 -7.54 7.33
N THR A 55 -4.20 -6.45 6.81
CA THR A 55 -4.94 -6.48 5.54
C THR A 55 -4.02 -6.87 4.39
N GLN A 56 -2.79 -6.37 4.35
CA GLN A 56 -1.82 -6.77 3.34
C GLN A 56 -1.57 -8.29 3.41
N ALA A 57 -1.28 -8.86 4.57
CA ALA A 57 -1.01 -10.29 4.71
C ALA A 57 -2.21 -11.16 4.28
N LEU A 58 -3.41 -10.80 4.73
CA LEU A 58 -4.64 -11.55 4.41
C LEU A 58 -4.95 -11.52 2.92
N PHE A 59 -4.89 -10.35 2.29
CA PHE A 59 -5.27 -10.19 0.89
C PHE A 59 -4.13 -10.48 -0.09
N GLN A 60 -2.86 -10.49 0.34
CA GLN A 60 -1.73 -10.71 -0.55
C GLN A 60 -1.74 -12.10 -1.19
N ILE A 61 -2.11 -13.15 -0.44
CA ILE A 61 -2.21 -14.51 -0.99
C ILE A 61 -3.41 -14.60 -1.96
N ALA A 62 -4.56 -14.06 -1.55
CA ALA A 62 -5.77 -14.04 -2.36
C ALA A 62 -5.56 -13.28 -3.68
N PHE A 63 -5.00 -12.07 -3.65
CA PHE A 63 -4.70 -11.31 -4.86
C PHE A 63 -3.54 -11.88 -5.65
N GLY A 64 -2.57 -12.55 -5.02
CA GLY A 64 -1.50 -13.27 -5.72
C GLY A 64 -2.09 -14.36 -6.62
N THR A 65 -2.88 -15.26 -6.05
CA THR A 65 -3.57 -16.33 -6.80
C THR A 65 -4.56 -15.81 -7.83
N LEU A 66 -5.29 -14.74 -7.50
CA LEU A 66 -6.19 -14.08 -8.44
C LEU A 66 -5.42 -13.45 -9.63
N SER A 67 -4.21 -12.95 -9.40
CA SER A 67 -3.38 -12.34 -10.44
C SER A 67 -2.86 -13.35 -11.45
N ASP A 68 -2.58 -14.57 -10.98
CA ASP A 68 -2.16 -15.65 -11.85
C ASP A 68 -3.35 -16.17 -12.69
N ARG A 69 -4.59 -16.06 -12.20
CA ARG A 69 -5.81 -16.48 -12.93
C ARG A 69 -6.32 -15.44 -13.94
N PHE A 70 -6.34 -14.15 -13.58
CA PHE A 70 -6.89 -13.07 -14.41
C PHE A 70 -5.83 -12.26 -15.17
N GLY A 71 -4.55 -12.56 -14.95
CA GLY A 71 -3.41 -11.83 -15.48
C GLY A 71 -2.91 -10.75 -14.52
N ARG A 72 -1.58 -10.56 -14.49
CA ARG A 72 -0.91 -9.68 -13.52
C ARG A 72 -1.19 -8.20 -13.74
N LYS A 73 -1.27 -7.77 -15.00
CA LYS A 73 -1.39 -6.35 -15.37
C LYS A 73 -2.72 -5.71 -14.92
N PRO A 74 -3.91 -6.32 -15.15
CA PRO A 74 -5.18 -5.79 -14.66
C PRO A 74 -5.23 -5.65 -13.14
N LEU A 75 -4.69 -6.64 -12.41
CA LEU A 75 -4.73 -6.64 -10.95
C LEU A 75 -3.80 -5.59 -10.32
N ILE A 76 -2.64 -5.34 -10.91
CA ILE A 76 -1.76 -4.23 -10.50
C ILE A 76 -2.48 -2.88 -10.68
N VAL A 77 -3.15 -2.68 -11.82
CA VAL A 77 -3.89 -1.44 -12.10
C VAL A 77 -5.05 -1.26 -11.11
N LEU A 78 -5.82 -2.32 -10.85
CA LEU A 78 -6.88 -2.30 -9.85
C LEU A 78 -6.35 -1.92 -8.46
N GLY A 79 -5.25 -2.54 -8.02
CA GLY A 79 -4.61 -2.24 -6.75
C GLY A 79 -4.11 -0.79 -6.66
N LEU A 80 -3.58 -0.22 -7.76
CA LEU A 80 -3.18 1.18 -7.82
C LEU A 80 -4.38 2.14 -7.73
N LEU A 81 -5.50 1.81 -8.37
CA LEU A 81 -6.73 2.62 -8.27
C LEU A 81 -7.30 2.62 -6.85
N VAL A 82 -7.34 1.45 -6.21
CA VAL A 82 -7.78 1.33 -4.80
C VAL A 82 -6.84 2.11 -3.88
N PHE A 83 -5.53 2.01 -4.09
CA PHE A 83 -4.54 2.78 -3.32
C PHE A 83 -4.74 4.28 -3.49
N ALA A 84 -4.89 4.77 -4.72
CA ALA A 84 -5.11 6.18 -4.99
C ALA A 84 -6.41 6.69 -4.34
N ALA A 85 -7.51 5.95 -4.46
CA ALA A 85 -8.77 6.29 -3.82
C ALA A 85 -8.64 6.34 -2.28
N GLY A 86 -7.99 5.34 -1.68
CA GLY A 86 -7.73 5.30 -0.25
C GLY A 86 -6.85 6.46 0.23
N SER A 87 -5.83 6.84 -0.55
CA SER A 87 -4.99 8.02 -0.25
C SER A 87 -5.77 9.33 -0.29
N VAL A 88 -6.70 9.49 -1.24
CA VAL A 88 -7.57 10.68 -1.30
C VAL A 88 -8.49 10.74 -0.09
N VAL A 89 -9.12 9.62 0.28
CA VAL A 89 -9.97 9.55 1.48
C VAL A 89 -9.18 9.90 2.73
N ALA A 90 -7.96 9.36 2.88
CA ALA A 90 -7.09 9.65 4.01
C ALA A 90 -6.62 11.12 4.04
N ALA A 91 -6.48 11.76 2.88
CA ALA A 91 -6.12 13.18 2.79
C ALA A 91 -7.30 14.13 3.10
N MET A 92 -8.53 13.65 2.96
CA MET A 92 -9.75 14.43 3.18
C MET A 92 -10.34 14.26 4.61
N ALA A 93 -9.86 13.28 5.37
CA ALA A 93 -10.29 12.99 6.74
C ALA A 93 -9.35 13.66 7.75
#